data_AF-A0A7W0UAJ3-F1
#
_entry.id   AF-A0A7W0UAJ3-F1
#
_cell.length_a   1.000
_cell.length_b   1.000
_cell.length_c   1.000
_cell.angle_alpha   90.00
_cell.angle_beta   90.00
_cell.angle_gamma   90.00
#
_symmetry.space_group_name_H-M   'P 1'
#
loop_
_entity.id
_entity.type
_entity.pdbx_description
1 polymer ?
#
loop_
_entity_poly.entity_id
_entity_poly.type
_entity_poly.pdbx_seq_one_letter_code
_entity_poly.pdbx_strand_id
1 'polypeptide(L)' 'MNELARVVEALLFLSPEPVSLGGLADVCEASESDVLEALARLREHYAEGFRGVVLREVAGGFA' A
#
# COMPACT_ATOMS: atom_id res chain seq x y z
N MET A 1 11.32 -1.56 5.51
CA MET A 1 10.58 -1.25 4.27
C MET A 1 11.54 -0.79 3.18
N ASN A 2 11.27 -1.16 1.92
CA ASN A 2 11.98 -0.63 0.75
C ASN A 2 11.44 0.76 0.36
N GLU A 3 11.97 1.35 -0.71
CA GLU A 3 11.52 2.67 -1.20
C GLU A 3 10.09 2.64 -1.73
N LEU A 4 9.75 1.65 -2.56
CA LEU A 4 8.41 1.51 -3.13
C LEU A 4 7.32 1.41 -2.05
N ALA A 5 7.53 0.63 -0.98
CA ALA A 5 6.58 0.54 0.13
C ALA A 5 6.32 1.89 0.83
N ARG A 6 7.35 2.75 0.95
CA ARG A 6 7.18 4.10 1.51
C ARG A 6 6.37 5.02 0.58
N VAL A 7 6.56 4.89 -0.73
CA VAL A 7 5.77 5.65 -1.72
C VAL A 7 4.32 5.19 -1.70
N VAL A 8 4.07 3.87 -1.74
CA VAL A 8 2.73 3.29 -1.65
C VAL A 8 2.03 3.70 -0.36
N GLU A 9 2.72 3.67 0.78
CA GLU A 9 2.18 4.14 2.06
C GLU A 9 1.75 5.60 2.00
N ALA A 10 2.59 6.49 1.45
CA ALA A 10 2.27 7.89 1.31
C ALA A 10 1.05 8.12 0.40
N LEU A 11 0.95 7.39 -0.71
CA LEU A 11 -0.20 7.46 -1.61
C LEU A 11 -1.49 7.03 -0.90
N LEU A 12 -1.47 5.91 -0.19
CA LEU A 12 -2.63 5.40 0.56
C LEU A 12 -3.04 6.36 1.68
N PHE A 13 -2.07 6.94 2.40
CA PHE A 13 -2.35 7.90 3.47
C PHE A 13 -2.98 9.20 2.97
N LEU A 14 -2.58 9.66 1.79
CA LEU A 14 -3.12 10.89 1.17
C LEU A 14 -4.44 10.65 0.41
N SER A 15 -4.78 9.40 0.13
CA SER A 15 -5.97 9.05 -0.65
C SER A 15 -7.21 8.96 0.24
N PRO A 16 -8.27 9.75 -0.03
CA PRO A 16 -9.50 9.70 0.75
C PRO A 16 -10.37 8.47 0.42
N GLU A 17 -10.09 7.79 -0.69
CA GLU A 17 -10.80 6.60 -1.17
C GLU A 17 -9.83 5.42 -1.40
N PRO A 18 -10.30 4.16 -1.32
CA PRO A 18 -9.47 3.00 -1.61
C PRO A 18 -8.85 3.05 -3.01
N VAL A 19 -7.55 2.78 -3.11
CA VAL A 19 -6.79 2.86 -4.36
C VAL A 19 -6.60 1.47 -4.97
N SER A 20 -6.90 1.28 -6.25
CA SER A 20 -6.73 -0.02 -6.91
C SER A 20 -5.25 -0.38 -7.08
N LEU A 21 -4.98 -1.69 -7.22
CA LEU A 21 -3.62 -2.19 -7.49
C LEU A 21 -3.02 -1.57 -8.76
N GLY A 22 -3.79 -1.55 -9.85
CA GLY A 22 -3.38 -0.93 -11.10
C GLY A 22 -3.11 0.56 -10.96
N GLY A 23 -3.94 1.30 -10.22
CA GLY A 23 -3.72 2.72 -9.98
C GLY A 23 -2.43 3.00 -9.19
N LEU A 24 -2.11 2.16 -8.20
CA LEU A 24 -0.83 2.25 -7.48
C LEU A 24 0.35 1.91 -8.40
N ALA A 25 0.23 0.88 -9.24
CA ALA A 25 1.27 0.47 -10.19
C ALA A 25 1.57 1.58 -11.22
N ASP A 26 0.51 2.17 -11.78
CA ASP A 26 0.60 3.26 -12.75
C ASP A 26 1.31 4.48 -12.15
N VAL A 27 0.91 4.92 -10.95
CA VAL A 27 1.50 6.10 -10.29
C VAL A 27 2.93 5.84 -9.81
N CYS A 28 3.24 4.62 -9.38
CA CYS A 28 4.58 4.28 -8.92
C CYS A 28 5.54 3.93 -10.06
N GLU A 29 5.08 3.90 -11.32
CA GLU A 29 5.84 3.40 -12.48
C GLU A 29 6.45 2.00 -12.21
N ALA A 30 5.67 1.13 -11.57
CA ALA A 30 6.10 -0.18 -11.09
C ALA A 30 5.18 -1.29 -11.62
N SER A 31 5.62 -2.55 -11.53
CA SER A 31 4.74 -3.67 -11.84
C SER A 31 3.72 -3.90 -10.71
N GLU A 32 2.53 -4.43 -11.05
CA GLU A 32 1.54 -4.83 -10.04
C GLU A 32 2.13 -5.84 -9.03
N SER A 33 3.05 -6.71 -9.46
CA SER A 33 3.78 -7.63 -8.58
C SER A 33 4.65 -6.91 -7.56
N ASP A 34 5.38 -5.86 -7.98
CA ASP A 34 6.22 -5.08 -7.06
C ASP A 34 5.36 -4.33 -6.04
N VAL A 35 4.21 -3.81 -6.48
CA VAL A 35 3.24 -3.15 -5.60
C VAL A 35 2.61 -4.14 -4.61
N LEU A 36 2.26 -5.35 -5.04
CA LEU A 36 1.77 -6.41 -4.14
C LEU A 36 2.81 -6.77 -3.08
N GLU A 37 4.09 -6.89 -3.45
CA GLU A 37 5.18 -7.13 -2.51
C GLU A 37 5.32 -5.95 -1.52
N ALA A 38 5.19 -4.73 -1.99
CA ALA A 38 5.22 -3.53 -1.16
C ALA A 38 4.05 -3.50 -0.16
N LEU A 39 2.83 -3.81 -0.60
CA LEU A 39 1.64 -3.90 0.26
C LEU A 39 1.77 -5.02 1.32
N ALA A 40 2.35 -6.17 0.95
CA ALA A 40 2.62 -7.26 1.90
C ALA A 40 3.58 -6.81 3.01
N ARG A 41 4.67 -6.13 2.64
CA ARG A 41 5.62 -5.53 3.60
C ARG A 41 4.97 -4.48 4.50
N LEU A 42 4.06 -3.67 3.97
CA LEU A 42 3.31 -2.71 4.78
C LEU A 42 2.41 -3.39 5.81
N ARG A 43 1.71 -4.46 5.41
CA ARG A 43 0.90 -5.26 6.35
C ARG A 43 1.75 -5.84 7.47
N GLU A 44 2.90 -6.42 7.16
CA GLU A 44 3.84 -6.91 8.16
C GLU A 44 4.30 -5.78 9.08
N HIS A 45 4.68 -4.64 8.51
CA HIS A 45 5.16 -3.48 9.26
C HIS A 45 4.10 -2.88 10.21
N TYR A 46 2.84 -2.92 9.82
CA TYR A 46 1.72 -2.48 10.67
C TYR A 46 1.31 -3.51 11.72
N ALA A 47 1.54 -4.80 11.47
CA ALA A 47 1.30 -5.85 12.44
C ALA A 47 2.36 -5.87 13.56
N GLU A 48 3.56 -5.34 13.31
CA GLU A 48 4.62 -5.25 14.30
C GLU A 48 4.39 -4.11 15.31
N GLY A 49 4.08 -4.47 16.56
CA GLY A 49 4.00 -3.54 17.69
C GLY A 49 2.67 -2.79 17.83
N PHE A 50 2.69 -1.63 18.51
CA PHE A 50 1.51 -0.77 18.66
C PHE A 50 1.45 0.26 17.54
N ARG A 51 0.98 -0.15 16.36
CA ARG A 51 0.69 0.75 15.25
C ARG A 51 -0.77 1.17 15.27
N GLY A 52 -1.04 2.44 14.96
CA GLY A 52 -2.39 3.03 14.99
C GLY A 52 -3.19 2.89 13.69
N VAL A 53 -2.66 2.15 12.71
CA VAL A 53 -3.24 2.00 11.37
C VAL A 53 -3.23 0.53 10.95
N VAL A 54 -4.20 0.14 10.11
CA VAL A 54 -4.32 -1.21 9.56
C VAL A 54 -4.60 -1.10 8.07
N LEU A 55 -3.80 -1.76 7.25
CA LEU A 55 -3.99 -1.82 5.80
C LEU A 55 -5.00 -2.89 5.43
N ARG A 56 -6.09 -2.51 4.75
CA ARG A 56 -7.17 -3.39 4.30
C ARG A 56 -7.37 -3.32 2.80
N GLU A 57 -8.03 -4.34 2.27
CA GLU A 57 -8.55 -4.35 0.91
C GLU A 57 -10.08 -4.22 0.98
N VAL A 58 -10.64 -3.24 0.25
CA VAL A 58 -12.05 -2.89 0.26
C VAL A 58 -12.51 -2.67 -1.19
N ALA A 59 -13.48 -3.45 -1.64
CA ALA A 59 -14.04 -3.39 -3.00
C ALA A 59 -12.97 -3.42 -4.12
N GLY A 60 -11.86 -4.14 -3.92
CA GLY A 60 -10.74 -4.25 -4.86
C GLY A 60 -9.74 -3.09 -4.83
N GLY A 61 -9.88 -2.15 -3.88
CA GLY A 61 -8.87 -1.13 -3.58
C GLY A 61 -8.25 -1.31 -2.20
N PHE A 62 -7.17 -0.59 -1.93
CA PHE A 62 -6.42 -0.63 -0.67
C PHE A 62 -6.58 0.69 0.10
N ALA A 63 -6.75 0.60 1.42
CA ALA A 63 -6.86 1.72 2.35
C ALA A 63 -6.38 1.32 3.76
#